data_AF-A0A088MSE2-F1
#
_entry.id   AF-A0A088MSE2-F1
#
_cell.length_a   1.000
_cell.length_b   1.000
_cell.length_c   1.000
_cell.angle_alpha   90.00
_cell.angle_beta   90.00
_cell.angle_gamma   90.00
#
_symmetry.space_group_name_H-M   'P 1'
#
loop_
_entity.id
_entity.type
_entity.pdbx_description
1 polymer ?
#
loop_
_entity_poly.entity_id
_entity_poly.type
_entity_poly.pdbx_seq_one_letter_code
_entity_poly.pdbx_strand_id
1 'polypeptide(L)'
;MMQGADCLLVDGTLWRDDEMQQRGVGTRTGREMGHLAQSGPGGMLEVLDGFASQRKVLIHINNTNPILDEDSPERAEVERRGVEVAYDGMSIEL
;
A
#
# COMPACT_ATOMS: atom_id res chain seq x y z
N MET A 1 -8.77 12.46 13.45
CA MET A 1 -7.55 11.63 13.54
C MET A 1 -7.92 10.22 13.12
N MET A 2 -7.06 9.52 12.38
CA MET A 2 -7.35 8.21 11.75
C MET A 2 -7.87 7.14 12.72
N GLN A 3 -7.53 7.25 14.02
CA GLN A 3 -7.96 6.33 15.07
C GLN A 3 -9.48 6.26 15.28
N GLY A 4 -10.23 7.30 14.89
CA GLY A 4 -11.69 7.32 15.03
C GLY A 4 -12.45 6.79 13.81
N ALA A 5 -11.76 6.31 12.78
CA ALA A 5 -12.39 5.69 11.61
C ALA A 5 -12.52 4.17 11.81
N ASP A 6 -13.52 3.57 11.17
CA ASP A 6 -13.70 2.12 11.11
C ASP A 6 -12.93 1.48 9.93
N CYS A 7 -12.73 2.24 8.85
CA CYS A 7 -12.00 1.81 7.65
C CYS A 7 -11.01 2.89 7.20
N LEU A 8 -9.79 2.45 6.87
CA LEU A 8 -8.71 3.24 6.31
C LEU A 8 -8.49 2.80 4.86
N LEU A 9 -8.94 3.63 3.91
CA LEU A 9 -8.67 3.47 2.49
C LEU A 9 -7.55 4.45 2.11
N VAL A 10 -6.33 3.94 1.93
CA VAL A 10 -5.10 4.76 1.91
C VAL A 10 -4.20 4.45 0.71
N ASP A 11 -3.21 5.32 0.51
CA ASP A 11 -2.26 5.25 -0.61
C ASP A 11 -1.51 3.90 -0.68
N GLY A 12 -1.59 3.28 -1.84
CA GLY A 12 -0.97 2.02 -2.22
C GLY A 12 -0.02 2.14 -3.41
N THR A 13 0.49 3.34 -3.71
CA THR A 13 1.12 3.63 -5.01
C THR A 13 2.36 2.76 -5.27
N LEU A 14 3.34 2.75 -4.36
CA LEU A 14 4.62 2.05 -4.58
C LEU A 14 5.01 1.17 -3.39
N TRP A 15 5.55 -0.01 -3.67
CA TRP A 15 6.12 -0.89 -2.64
C TRP A 15 7.40 -0.29 -2.05
N ARG A 16 8.28 0.25 -2.90
CA ARG A 16 9.53 0.91 -2.51
C ARG A 16 9.59 2.34 -3.05
N ASP A 17 10.29 3.21 -2.34
CA ASP A 17 10.47 4.61 -2.77
C ASP A 17 11.17 4.71 -4.14
N ASP A 18 12.05 3.77 -4.46
CA ASP A 18 12.82 3.71 -5.71
C ASP A 18 12.21 2.76 -6.79
N GLU A 19 10.95 2.36 -6.64
CA GLU A 19 10.33 1.32 -7.45
C GLU A 19 10.36 1.60 -8.97
N MET A 20 10.11 2.85 -9.37
CA MET A 20 10.13 3.25 -10.79
C MET A 20 11.51 3.04 -11.44
N GLN A 21 12.58 3.27 -10.66
CA GLN A 21 13.96 3.10 -11.10
C GLN A 21 14.30 1.61 -11.18
N GLN A 22 13.91 0.82 -10.18
CA GLN A 22 14.13 -0.63 -10.16
C GLN A 22 13.42 -1.35 -11.31
N ARG A 23 12.22 -0.88 -11.69
CA ARG A 23 11.47 -1.41 -12.84
C ARG A 23 11.94 -0.84 -14.18
N GLY A 24 12.82 0.15 -14.19
CA GLY A 24 13.37 0.74 -15.42
C GLY A 24 12.36 1.58 -16.22
N VAL A 25 11.29 2.08 -15.58
CA VAL A 25 10.19 2.81 -16.24
C VAL A 25 10.11 4.29 -15.83
N GLY A 26 11.05 4.75 -15.01
CA GLY A 26 11.15 6.16 -14.64
C GLY A 26 12.29 6.44 -13.67
N THR A 27 12.54 7.72 -13.40
CA THR A 27 13.61 8.17 -12.52
C THR A 27 13.12 8.79 -11.21
N ARG A 28 11.82 9.07 -11.09
CA ARG A 28 11.23 9.72 -9.92
C ARG A 28 11.06 8.73 -8.77
N THR A 29 11.34 9.17 -7.55
CA THR A 29 11.02 8.41 -6.33
C THR A 29 9.58 8.64 -5.88
N GLY A 30 9.09 7.78 -4.97
CA GLY A 30 7.79 7.96 -4.31
C GLY A 30 7.67 9.30 -3.62
N ARG A 31 8.69 9.69 -2.85
CA ARG A 31 8.77 11.01 -2.18
C ARG A 31 8.67 12.17 -3.15
N GLU A 32 9.35 12.10 -4.29
CA GLU A 32 9.25 13.14 -5.33
C GLU A 32 7.85 13.21 -5.97
N MET A 33 7.13 12.09 -5.99
CA MET A 33 5.74 12.03 -6.45
C MET A 33 4.72 12.31 -5.34
N GLY A 34 5.15 12.49 -4.09
CA GLY A 34 4.26 12.73 -2.94
C GLY A 34 3.61 11.48 -2.35
N HIS A 35 4.14 10.29 -2.64
CA HIS A 35 3.63 9.01 -2.15
C HIS A 35 4.56 8.37 -1.11
N LEU A 36 3.99 7.90 0.00
CA LEU A 36 4.70 7.11 0.99
C LEU A 36 4.72 5.65 0.54
N ALA A 37 5.92 5.09 0.34
CA ALA A 37 6.06 3.68 -0.03
C ALA A 37 5.52 2.74 1.06
N GLN A 38 5.06 1.55 0.67
CA GLN A 38 4.52 0.58 1.64
C GLN A 38 5.58 -0.03 2.54
N SER A 39 6.73 -0.38 1.97
CA SER A 39 7.82 -1.07 2.66
C SER A 39 8.91 -0.13 3.14
N GLY A 40 9.77 -0.64 4.02
CA GLY A 40 10.90 0.09 4.60
C GLY A 40 10.53 0.91 5.84
N PRO A 41 11.54 1.49 6.51
CA PRO A 41 11.34 2.21 7.77
C PRO A 41 10.39 3.40 7.63
N GLY A 42 9.35 3.43 8.46
CA GLY A 42 8.30 4.46 8.43
C GLY A 42 7.39 4.38 7.20
N GLY A 43 7.42 3.27 6.45
CA GLY A 43 6.53 3.02 5.32
C GLY A 43 5.08 2.81 5.75
N MET A 44 4.16 2.82 4.78
CA MET A 44 2.72 2.72 5.05
C MET A 44 2.35 1.48 5.88
N LEU A 45 3.00 0.33 5.66
CA LEU A 45 2.69 -0.88 6.44
C LEU A 45 3.09 -0.75 7.91
N GLU A 46 4.19 -0.07 8.22
CA GLU A 46 4.61 0.21 9.61
C GLU A 46 3.64 1.20 10.27
N VAL A 47 3.17 2.22 9.54
CA VAL A 47 2.14 3.14 10.02
C VAL A 47 0.85 2.40 10.33
N LEU A 48 0.45 1.47 9.45
CA LEU A 48 -0.76 0.68 9.57
C LEU A 48 -0.73 -0.36 10.71
N ASP A 49 0.45 -0.80 11.15
CA ASP A 49 0.59 -1.67 12.32
C ASP A 49 0.05 -1.00 13.61
N GLY A 50 -0.04 0.34 13.64
CA GLY A 50 -0.65 1.10 14.73
C GLY A 50 -2.18 1.08 14.77
N PHE A 51 -2.85 0.48 13.77
CA PHE A 51 -4.31 0.52 13.59
C PHE A 51 -4.90 -0.89 13.60
N ALA A 52 -4.98 -1.49 14.79
CA ALA A 52 -5.41 -2.87 14.95
C ALA A 52 -6.93 -3.08 14.71
N SER A 53 -7.77 -2.11 15.04
CA SER A 53 -9.23 -2.25 14.95
C SER A 53 -9.81 -1.90 13.59
N GLN A 54 -9.11 -1.10 12.80
CA GLN A 54 -9.58 -0.63 11.51
C GLN A 54 -9.44 -1.69 10.43
N ARG A 55 -10.44 -1.74 9.54
CA ARG A 55 -10.26 -2.33 8.20
C ARG A 55 -9.25 -1.48 7.43
N LYS A 56 -8.26 -2.09 6.80
CA LYS A 56 -7.16 -1.40 6.13
C LYS A 56 -7.10 -1.83 4.68
N VAL A 57 -7.20 -0.89 3.76
CA VAL A 57 -7.23 -1.17 2.32
C VAL A 57 -6.27 -0.21 1.61
N LEU A 58 -5.34 -0.75 0.83
CA LEU A 58 -4.48 0.01 -0.08
C LEU A 58 -5.20 0.23 -1.41
N ILE A 59 -5.23 1.46 -1.91
CA ILE A 59 -5.80 1.86 -3.21
C ILE A 59 -4.83 2.78 -3.96
N HIS A 60 -5.13 3.15 -5.21
CA HIS A 60 -4.27 3.98 -6.06
C HIS A 60 -2.90 3.30 -6.27
N ILE A 61 -2.94 2.04 -6.70
CA ILE A 61 -1.76 1.18 -6.83
C ILE A 61 -1.16 1.36 -8.22
N ASN A 62 0.14 1.69 -8.29
CA ASN A 62 0.80 1.85 -9.57
C ASN A 62 1.04 0.49 -10.25
N ASN A 63 1.08 0.48 -11.58
CA ASN A 63 1.30 -0.73 -12.37
C ASN A 63 2.62 -1.47 -12.07
N THR A 64 3.61 -0.77 -11.48
CA THR A 64 4.91 -1.33 -11.13
C THR A 64 4.93 -2.10 -9.81
N ASN A 65 3.88 -1.95 -9.01
CA ASN A 65 3.85 -2.40 -7.64
C ASN A 65 3.70 -3.93 -7.58
N PRO A 66 4.65 -4.67 -6.98
CA PRO A 66 4.59 -6.13 -6.91
C PRO A 66 3.36 -6.65 -6.21
N ILE A 67 2.69 -5.86 -5.35
CA ILE A 67 1.45 -6.32 -4.72
C ILE A 67 0.34 -6.59 -5.75
N LEU A 68 0.42 -6.11 -6.99
CA LEU A 68 -0.55 -6.50 -8.03
C LEU A 68 -0.39 -7.96 -8.50
N ASP A 69 0.79 -8.56 -8.29
CA ASP A 69 1.01 -9.99 -8.49
C ASP A 69 0.52 -10.74 -7.25
N GLU A 70 -0.55 -11.52 -7.41
CA GLU A 70 -1.22 -12.25 -6.33
C GLU A 70 -0.33 -13.33 -5.69
N ASP A 71 0.67 -13.84 -6.42
CA ASP A 71 1.60 -14.86 -5.93
C ASP A 71 2.90 -14.25 -5.35
N SER A 72 3.01 -12.92 -5.33
CA SER A 72 4.22 -12.25 -4.86
C SER A 72 4.40 -12.34 -3.34
N PRO A 73 5.65 -12.40 -2.84
CA PRO A 73 5.90 -12.32 -1.40
C PRO A 73 5.43 -10.98 -0.80
N GLU A 74 5.42 -9.90 -1.58
CA GLU A 74 4.88 -8.60 -1.18
C GLU A 74 3.36 -8.64 -0.95
N ARG A 75 2.58 -9.26 -1.85
CA ARG A 75 1.15 -9.51 -1.64
C ARG A 75 0.93 -10.30 -0.35
N ALA A 76 1.67 -11.41 -0.17
CA ALA A 76 1.55 -12.25 1.02
C ALA A 76 1.90 -11.48 2.32
N GLU A 77 2.87 -10.55 2.28
CA GLU A 77 3.19 -9.71 3.42
C GLU A 77 2.06 -8.74 3.78
N VAL A 78 1.46 -8.09 2.77
CA VAL A 78 0.32 -7.18 2.96
C VAL A 78 -0.84 -7.89 3.65
N GLU A 79 -1.20 -9.07 3.15
CA GLU A 79 -2.27 -9.90 3.73
C GLU A 79 -1.94 -10.38 5.14
N ARG A 80 -0.69 -10.81 5.39
CA ARG A 80 -0.24 -11.24 6.73
C ARG A 80 -0.37 -10.12 7.77
N ARG A 81 -0.27 -8.85 7.36
CA ARG A 81 -0.48 -7.68 8.24
C ARG A 81 -1.96 -7.27 8.37
N GLY A 82 -2.88 -8.06 7.81
CA GLY A 82 -4.31 -7.77 7.85
C GLY A 82 -4.67 -6.51 7.05
N VAL A 83 -3.93 -6.25 5.97
CA VAL A 83 -4.18 -5.16 5.03
C VAL A 83 -4.68 -5.76 3.73
N GLU A 84 -5.74 -5.21 3.17
CA GLU A 84 -6.32 -5.62 1.89
C GLU A 84 -5.76 -4.76 0.76
N VAL A 85 -5.85 -5.28 -0.47
CA VAL A 85 -5.55 -4.52 -1.67
C VAL A 85 -6.81 -4.37 -2.50
N ALA A 86 -7.14 -3.10 -2.77
CA ALA A 86 -8.32 -2.75 -3.54
C ALA A 86 -8.22 -3.30 -4.97
N TYR A 87 -9.37 -3.64 -5.51
CA TYR A 87 -9.56 -4.09 -6.88
C TYR A 87 -10.81 -3.44 -7.47
N ASP A 88 -10.87 -3.35 -8.79
CA ASP A 88 -12.03 -2.80 -9.48
C ASP A 88 -13.26 -3.66 -9.19
N GLY A 89 -14.33 -3.02 -8.71
CA GLY A 89 -15.56 -3.69 -8.28
C GLY A 89 -15.61 -4.04 -6.79
N MET A 90 -14.56 -3.74 -6.01
CA MET A 90 -14.57 -3.91 -4.55
C MET A 90 -15.70 -3.08 -3.92
N SER A 91 -16.54 -3.73 -3.12
CA SER A 91 -17.58 -3.09 -2.32
C SER A 91 -17.16 -3.06 -0.84
N ILE A 92 -17.27 -1.90 -0.20
CA ILE A 92 -16.98 -1.71 1.23
C ILE A 92 -18.27 -1.19 1.87
N GLU A 93 -18.82 -1.98 2.80
CA GLU A 93 -19.93 -1.59 3.65
C GLU A 93 -19.37 -1.25 5.05
N LEU A 94 -19.88 -0.18 5.66
CA LEU A 94 -19.48 0.32 6.99
C LEU A 94 -20.69 0.35 7.93
#